data_AF-A0A2M7ZWA4-F1
#
_entry.id   AF-A0A2M7ZWA4-F1
#
_cell.length_a   1.000
_cell.length_b   1.000
_cell.length_c   1.000
_cell.angle_alpha   90.00
_cell.angle_beta   90.00
_cell.angle_gamma   90.00
#
_symmetry.space_group_name_H-M   'P 1'
#
loop_
_entity.id
_entity.type
_entity.pdbx_description
1 polymer ?
#
loop_
_entity_poly.entity_id
_entity_poly.type
_entity_poly.pdbx_seq_one_letter_code
_entity_poly.pdbx_strand_id
1 'polypeptide(L)'
;MFFTAIKKRIYMPNNFFTLSAPEQAALIERSADQLGMPPIIIEKDIWICWLLEKIFSLTEMQMAFRGGTSLSKVFNLINRFSEDCDISVDYHNFKPDLDLENTSRTQLDKKITPELKNKLKIYISETVLPYLKKEINKSLPKGSFDITLNPNGEELRFYYPSVVSSAFLTTQDGNYLTTENGDYLVTENNNKNYLKDHVFIEFGARNSTEPCEKHPLKTYISDVINVELGLPMPVVNTLSPIRTFFEKLTLIHVECFKDNTKPTPDRYSRHWYDVYMLNNSWVGIEALSNFEILENVVEHKKAFFHYSFVDYDDCLSGRLRLIPNENYLKNLEKDYIQMINAGMFNGTPPSFKDITNGLSKLEKNINEKLKS
;
A
#
# COMPACT_ATOMS: atom_id res chain seq x y z
N MET A 1 -45.43 -6.05 21.17
CA MET A 1 -44.28 -6.54 20.38
C MET A 1 -43.52 -7.53 21.25
N PHE A 2 -43.45 -8.78 20.83
CA PHE A 2 -42.71 -9.83 21.53
C PHE A 2 -41.30 -9.88 20.95
N PHE A 3 -40.29 -9.56 21.75
CA PHE A 3 -38.88 -9.77 21.40
C PHE A 3 -38.45 -11.14 21.91
N THR A 4 -37.89 -11.97 21.04
CA THR A 4 -37.39 -13.30 21.39
C THR A 4 -35.91 -13.21 21.71
N ALA A 5 -35.52 -13.47 22.97
CA ALA A 5 -34.12 -13.58 23.36
C ALA A 5 -33.57 -14.95 22.95
N ILE A 6 -32.60 -14.98 22.04
CA ILE A 6 -31.88 -16.21 21.66
C ILE A 6 -30.79 -16.48 22.71
N LYS A 7 -30.86 -17.64 23.39
CA LYS A 7 -29.77 -18.13 24.25
C LYS A 7 -28.51 -18.38 23.40
N LYS A 8 -27.43 -17.65 23.69
CA LYS A 8 -26.08 -17.84 23.13
C LYS A 8 -25.62 -19.29 23.33
N ARG A 9 -25.60 -20.11 22.27
CA ARG A 9 -24.75 -21.32 22.25
C ARG A 9 -23.31 -20.82 22.30
N ILE A 10 -22.51 -21.30 23.24
CA ILE A 10 -21.08 -20.98 23.35
C ILE A 10 -20.36 -21.73 22.21
N TYR A 11 -20.48 -21.22 20.99
CA TYR A 11 -19.50 -21.47 19.95
C TYR A 11 -18.45 -20.40 20.18
N MET A 12 -17.24 -20.77 20.62
CA MET A 12 -16.12 -19.83 20.55
C MET A 12 -15.72 -19.75 19.08
N PRO A 13 -15.91 -18.61 18.40
CA PRO A 13 -15.47 -18.46 17.03
C PRO A 13 -13.95 -18.58 16.97
N ASN A 14 -13.45 -19.52 16.18
CA ASN A 14 -12.01 -19.75 16.01
C ASN A 14 -11.37 -18.80 14.97
N ASN A 15 -12.16 -17.91 14.35
CA ASN A 15 -11.69 -17.00 13.31
C ASN A 15 -12.44 -15.66 13.36
N PHE A 16 -11.72 -14.57 13.12
CA PHE A 16 -12.28 -13.21 13.12
C PHE A 16 -13.52 -13.07 12.24
N PHE A 17 -13.52 -13.64 11.03
CA PHE A 17 -14.65 -13.53 10.09
C PHE A 17 -15.89 -14.33 10.51
N THR A 18 -15.80 -15.17 11.55
CA THR A 18 -16.93 -15.91 12.12
C THR A 18 -17.58 -15.21 13.31
N LEU A 19 -16.97 -14.12 13.81
CA LEU A 19 -17.58 -13.25 14.82
C LEU A 19 -18.79 -12.51 14.23
N SER A 20 -19.77 -12.19 15.06
CA SER A 20 -20.84 -11.27 14.65
C SER A 20 -20.30 -9.87 14.40
N ALA A 21 -20.97 -9.06 13.56
CA ALA A 21 -20.52 -7.70 13.25
C ALA A 21 -20.29 -6.82 14.50
N PRO A 22 -21.15 -6.87 15.54
CA PRO A 22 -20.88 -6.12 16.77
C PRO A 22 -19.68 -6.65 17.57
N GLU A 23 -19.42 -7.97 17.56
CA GLU A 23 -18.24 -8.54 18.22
C GLU A 23 -16.95 -8.18 17.47
N GLN A 24 -16.98 -8.15 16.13
CA GLN A 24 -15.87 -7.64 15.32
C GLN A 24 -15.59 -6.17 15.63
N ALA A 25 -16.62 -5.32 15.66
CA ALA A 25 -16.49 -3.90 15.95
C ALA A 25 -15.91 -3.66 17.35
N ALA A 26 -16.43 -4.33 18.38
CA ALA A 26 -15.92 -4.19 19.75
C ALA A 26 -14.45 -4.61 19.87
N LEU A 27 -14.03 -5.66 19.15
CA LEU A 27 -12.64 -6.10 19.13
C LEU A 27 -11.73 -5.08 18.43
N ILE A 28 -12.18 -4.54 17.29
CA ILE A 28 -11.47 -3.50 16.53
C ILE A 28 -11.31 -2.23 17.38
N GLU A 29 -12.39 -1.72 17.97
CA GLU A 29 -12.40 -0.51 18.80
C GLU A 29 -11.46 -0.63 19.99
N ARG A 30 -11.54 -1.74 20.74
CA ARG A 30 -10.64 -1.99 21.86
C ARG A 30 -9.16 -2.03 21.43
N SER A 31 -8.89 -2.64 20.28
CA SER A 31 -7.51 -2.76 19.77
C SER A 31 -6.99 -1.42 19.27
N ALA A 32 -7.85 -0.64 18.63
CA ALA A 32 -7.58 0.73 18.22
C ALA A 32 -7.20 1.62 19.40
N ASP A 33 -7.94 1.56 20.51
CA ASP A 33 -7.62 2.28 21.74
C ASP A 33 -6.25 1.90 22.30
N GLN A 34 -5.92 0.60 22.32
CA GLN A 34 -4.63 0.10 22.81
C GLN A 34 -3.45 0.49 21.91
N LEU A 35 -3.68 0.53 20.60
CA LEU A 35 -2.66 0.87 19.60
C LEU A 35 -2.53 2.39 19.38
N GLY A 36 -3.46 3.20 19.89
CA GLY A 36 -3.53 4.63 19.61
C GLY A 36 -3.83 4.93 18.14
N MET A 37 -4.59 4.06 17.47
CA MET A 37 -4.91 4.17 16.04
C MET A 37 -6.43 4.30 15.84
N PRO A 38 -6.91 5.02 14.81
CA PRO A 38 -8.32 5.01 14.45
C PRO A 38 -8.87 3.59 14.17
N PRO A 39 -10.08 3.22 14.66
CA PRO A 39 -10.70 1.91 14.42
C PRO A 39 -10.77 1.51 12.94
N ILE A 40 -11.07 2.48 12.07
CA ILE A 40 -11.14 2.26 10.62
C ILE A 40 -9.79 1.83 10.00
N ILE A 41 -8.66 2.26 10.58
CA ILE A 41 -7.32 1.83 10.15
C ILE A 41 -7.09 0.36 10.53
N ILE A 42 -7.48 -0.03 11.75
CA ILE A 42 -7.38 -1.41 12.22
C ILE A 42 -8.28 -2.34 11.38
N GLU A 43 -9.52 -1.93 11.10
CA GLU A 43 -10.42 -2.69 10.23
C GLU A 43 -9.82 -2.89 8.83
N LYS A 44 -9.37 -1.79 8.20
CA LYS A 44 -8.82 -1.82 6.85
C LYS A 44 -7.56 -2.68 6.75
N ASP A 45 -6.74 -2.69 7.80
CA ASP A 45 -5.55 -3.55 7.91
C ASP A 45 -5.90 -5.04 7.87
N ILE A 46 -6.99 -5.46 8.52
CA ILE A 46 -7.49 -6.84 8.48
C ILE A 46 -7.83 -7.25 7.04
N TRP A 47 -8.55 -6.38 6.31
CA TRP A 47 -8.91 -6.64 4.92
C TRP A 47 -7.71 -6.63 3.97
N ILE A 48 -6.74 -5.74 4.19
CA ILE A 48 -5.45 -5.75 3.46
C ILE A 48 -4.73 -7.08 3.66
N CYS A 49 -4.55 -7.54 4.91
CA CYS A 49 -3.90 -8.82 5.18
C CYS A 49 -4.64 -9.99 4.54
N TRP A 50 -5.98 -10.00 4.60
CA TRP A 50 -6.78 -11.04 3.97
C TRP A 50 -6.59 -11.08 2.45
N LEU A 51 -6.64 -9.92 1.78
CA LEU A 51 -6.45 -9.83 0.33
C LEU A 51 -5.04 -10.26 -0.08
N LEU A 52 -4.01 -9.80 0.64
CA LEU A 52 -2.63 -10.21 0.40
C LEU A 52 -2.45 -11.72 0.58
N GLU A 53 -3.11 -12.32 1.57
CA GLU A 53 -3.06 -13.78 1.80
C GLU A 53 -3.63 -14.53 0.60
N LYS A 54 -4.76 -14.06 0.06
CA LYS A 54 -5.39 -14.70 -1.10
C LYS A 54 -4.56 -14.48 -2.36
N ILE A 55 -4.11 -13.25 -2.63
CA ILE A 55 -3.35 -12.94 -3.84
C ILE A 55 -2.02 -13.70 -3.85
N PHE A 56 -1.26 -13.70 -2.77
CA PHE A 56 0.05 -14.39 -2.72
C PHE A 56 -0.05 -15.91 -2.56
N SER A 57 -1.26 -16.46 -2.42
CA SER A 57 -1.49 -17.90 -2.57
C SER A 57 -1.57 -18.35 -4.03
N LEU A 58 -1.73 -17.42 -4.97
CA LEU A 58 -1.57 -17.65 -6.41
C LEU A 58 -0.08 -17.74 -6.72
N THR A 59 0.42 -18.96 -6.91
CA THR A 59 1.86 -19.23 -7.11
C THR A 59 2.25 -19.30 -8.58
N GLU A 60 1.32 -19.11 -9.51
CA GLU A 60 1.55 -19.23 -10.95
C GLU A 60 2.41 -18.10 -11.55
N MET A 61 2.42 -16.92 -10.91
CA MET A 61 3.17 -15.76 -11.36
C MET A 61 4.10 -15.30 -10.25
N GLN A 62 5.33 -14.95 -10.62
CA GLN A 62 6.22 -14.25 -9.69
C GLN A 62 5.67 -12.85 -9.42
N MET A 63 5.31 -12.59 -8.15
CA MET A 63 4.77 -11.32 -7.68
C MET A 63 5.58 -10.79 -6.51
N ALA A 64 5.61 -9.47 -6.34
CA ALA A 64 6.19 -8.81 -5.17
C ALA A 64 5.30 -7.66 -4.67
N PHE A 65 5.10 -7.62 -3.36
CA PHE A 65 4.46 -6.53 -2.64
C PHE A 65 5.46 -5.39 -2.48
N ARG A 66 5.03 -4.15 -2.76
CA ARG A 66 5.93 -2.99 -2.75
C ARG A 66 5.21 -1.72 -2.27
N GLY A 67 5.91 -0.60 -2.40
CA GLY A 67 5.33 0.73 -2.17
C GLY A 67 5.35 1.13 -0.69
N GLY A 68 4.49 2.09 -0.34
CA GLY A 68 4.44 2.61 1.04
C GLY A 68 3.99 1.57 2.06
N THR A 69 3.04 0.72 1.68
CA THR A 69 2.42 -0.25 2.60
C THR A 69 3.39 -1.38 2.94
N SER A 70 4.27 -1.79 2.03
CA SER A 70 5.34 -2.75 2.38
C SER A 70 6.37 -2.12 3.32
N LEU A 71 6.77 -0.86 3.08
CA LEU A 71 7.70 -0.15 3.95
C LEU A 71 7.19 0.00 5.39
N SER A 72 5.90 0.31 5.57
CA SER A 72 5.31 0.41 6.90
C SER A 72 5.07 -0.96 7.53
N LYS A 73 4.49 -1.90 6.78
CA LYS A 73 3.93 -3.13 7.35
C LYS A 73 4.91 -4.29 7.44
N VAL A 74 5.85 -4.38 6.50
CA VAL A 74 6.85 -5.47 6.48
C VAL A 74 8.10 -5.04 7.22
N PHE A 75 8.58 -3.83 6.94
CA PHE A 75 9.89 -3.38 7.43
C PHE A 75 9.82 -2.40 8.61
N ASN A 76 8.64 -1.86 8.93
CA ASN A 76 8.45 -0.83 9.97
C ASN A 76 9.39 0.38 9.79
N LEU A 77 9.62 0.78 8.53
CA LEU A 77 10.58 1.83 8.16
C LEU A 77 9.95 3.22 8.02
N ILE A 78 8.63 3.30 7.90
CA ILE A 78 7.90 4.56 7.80
C ILE A 78 6.70 4.57 8.76
N ASN A 79 6.45 5.71 9.41
CA ASN A 79 5.42 5.87 10.43
C ASN A 79 4.24 6.70 9.92
N ARG A 80 3.72 6.31 8.75
CA ARG A 80 2.51 6.89 8.16
C ARG A 80 1.60 5.81 7.62
N PHE A 81 0.31 6.07 7.64
CA PHE A 81 -0.66 5.16 7.05
C PHE A 81 -0.52 5.12 5.53
N SER A 82 -0.72 3.93 4.97
CA SER A 82 -0.71 3.67 3.54
C SER A 82 -1.87 2.72 3.24
N GLU A 83 -2.83 3.22 2.48
CA GLU A 83 -4.10 2.50 2.22
C GLU A 83 -4.10 1.68 0.93
N ASP A 84 -3.09 1.89 0.09
CA ASP A 84 -2.97 1.30 -1.24
C ASP A 84 -2.03 0.09 -1.20
N CYS A 85 -2.40 -1.02 -1.83
CA CYS A 85 -1.53 -2.18 -1.98
C CYS A 85 -0.93 -2.21 -3.38
N ASP A 86 0.36 -1.88 -3.50
CA ASP A 86 1.09 -2.00 -4.76
C ASP A 86 1.65 -3.42 -4.93
N ILE A 87 1.29 -4.10 -6.01
CA ILE A 87 1.79 -5.43 -6.36
C ILE A 87 2.43 -5.35 -7.74
N SER A 88 3.70 -5.76 -7.85
CA SER A 88 4.31 -6.00 -9.17
C SER A 88 4.20 -7.47 -9.53
N VAL A 89 3.76 -7.74 -10.75
CA VAL A 89 3.89 -9.03 -11.43
C VAL A 89 5.13 -8.93 -12.31
N ASP A 90 6.08 -9.85 -12.16
CA ASP A 90 7.34 -9.77 -12.89
C ASP A 90 7.06 -9.80 -14.41
N TYR A 91 7.64 -8.87 -15.16
CA TYR A 91 7.43 -8.81 -16.61
C TYR A 91 7.99 -10.06 -17.32
N HIS A 92 8.98 -10.75 -16.73
CA HIS A 92 9.53 -11.98 -17.29
C HIS A 92 8.49 -13.10 -17.35
N ASN A 93 7.48 -13.10 -16.47
CA ASN A 93 6.35 -14.03 -16.59
C ASN A 93 5.63 -13.91 -17.94
N PHE A 94 5.63 -12.71 -18.52
CA PHE A 94 4.94 -12.40 -19.78
C PHE A 94 5.89 -12.34 -20.99
N LYS A 95 7.16 -12.01 -20.76
CA LYS A 95 8.24 -11.97 -21.75
C LYS A 95 9.57 -12.40 -21.11
N PRO A 96 9.85 -13.71 -21.04
CA PRO A 96 11.07 -14.20 -20.40
C PRO A 96 12.34 -13.82 -21.17
N ASP A 97 12.26 -13.71 -22.50
CA ASP A 97 13.43 -13.43 -23.36
C ASP A 97 13.61 -11.94 -23.67
N LEU A 98 12.97 -11.04 -22.91
CA LEU A 98 13.09 -9.60 -23.14
C LEU A 98 14.42 -9.08 -22.58
N ASP A 99 15.33 -8.78 -23.50
CA ASP A 99 16.56 -8.04 -23.24
C ASP A 99 16.29 -6.53 -23.29
N LEU A 100 16.32 -5.86 -22.13
CA LEU A 100 16.05 -4.42 -22.04
C LEU A 100 17.19 -3.58 -22.62
N GLU A 101 18.44 -4.03 -22.53
CA GLU A 101 19.60 -3.29 -23.01
C GLU A 101 19.61 -3.17 -24.53
N ASN A 102 19.29 -4.28 -25.23
CA ASN A 102 19.34 -4.34 -26.68
C ASN A 102 18.00 -4.00 -27.37
N THR A 103 16.94 -3.79 -26.60
CA THR A 103 15.64 -3.41 -27.17
C THR A 103 15.51 -1.90 -27.33
N SER A 104 15.26 -1.45 -28.56
CA SER A 104 15.05 -0.02 -28.83
C SER A 104 13.86 0.58 -28.07
N ARG A 105 13.99 1.83 -27.63
CA ARG A 105 12.90 2.58 -26.95
C ARG A 105 11.59 2.55 -27.71
N THR A 106 11.62 2.76 -29.03
CA THR A 106 10.41 2.75 -29.85
C THR A 106 9.68 1.40 -29.79
N GLN A 107 10.43 0.29 -29.72
CA GLN A 107 9.86 -1.05 -29.57
C GLN A 107 9.30 -1.26 -28.16
N LEU A 108 10.00 -0.79 -27.12
CA LEU A 108 9.52 -0.82 -25.74
C LEU A 108 8.18 -0.08 -25.59
N ASP A 109 8.09 1.15 -26.10
CA ASP A 109 6.92 2.01 -25.95
C ASP A 109 5.74 1.55 -26.81
N LYS A 110 5.98 1.24 -28.10
CA LYS A 110 4.88 1.00 -29.05
C LYS A 110 4.40 -0.45 -29.11
N LYS A 111 5.22 -1.41 -28.65
CA LYS A 111 4.89 -2.84 -28.77
C LYS A 111 4.90 -3.54 -27.42
N ILE A 112 6.01 -3.46 -26.69
CA ILE A 112 6.21 -4.29 -25.50
C ILE A 112 5.33 -3.81 -24.34
N THR A 113 5.33 -2.51 -24.03
CA THR A 113 4.53 -1.96 -22.95
C THR A 113 3.03 -2.22 -23.14
N PRO A 114 2.42 -1.96 -24.32
CA PRO A 114 1.03 -2.34 -24.56
C PRO A 114 0.76 -3.84 -24.41
N GLU A 115 1.67 -4.70 -24.86
CA GLU A 115 1.51 -6.16 -24.73
C GLU A 115 1.58 -6.62 -23.27
N LEU A 116 2.53 -6.09 -22.47
CA LEU A 116 2.64 -6.38 -21.04
C LEU A 116 1.37 -5.95 -20.29
N LYS A 117 0.86 -4.73 -20.59
CA LYS A 117 -0.40 -4.25 -20.01
C LYS A 117 -1.59 -5.13 -20.38
N ASN A 118 -1.69 -5.56 -21.64
CA ASN A 118 -2.77 -6.42 -22.08
C ASN A 118 -2.70 -7.81 -21.42
N LYS A 119 -1.50 -8.39 -21.31
CA LYS A 119 -1.28 -9.68 -20.63
C LYS A 119 -1.61 -9.59 -19.13
N LEU A 120 -1.21 -8.49 -18.47
CA LEU A 120 -1.57 -8.22 -17.08
C LEU A 120 -3.09 -8.12 -16.90
N LYS A 121 -3.76 -7.35 -17.78
CA LYS A 121 -5.22 -7.20 -17.76
C LYS A 121 -5.92 -8.55 -17.89
N ILE A 122 -5.51 -9.40 -18.83
CA ILE A 122 -6.04 -10.75 -19.02
C ILE A 122 -5.84 -11.58 -17.75
N TYR A 123 -4.62 -11.63 -17.22
CA TYR A 123 -4.31 -12.36 -15.99
C TYR A 123 -5.19 -11.92 -14.80
N ILE A 124 -5.37 -10.62 -14.60
CA ILE A 124 -6.20 -10.13 -13.51
C ILE A 124 -7.68 -10.46 -13.76
N SER A 125 -8.19 -10.27 -14.97
CA SER A 125 -9.61 -10.49 -15.28
C SER A 125 -10.01 -11.96 -15.32
N GLU A 126 -9.12 -12.85 -15.75
CA GLU A 126 -9.41 -14.27 -15.98
C GLU A 126 -8.88 -15.19 -14.87
N THR A 127 -7.92 -14.73 -14.06
CA THR A 127 -7.32 -15.52 -12.98
C THR A 127 -7.54 -14.90 -11.61
N VAL A 128 -6.96 -13.71 -11.36
CA VAL A 128 -6.97 -13.10 -10.01
C VAL A 128 -8.38 -12.77 -9.55
N LEU A 129 -9.15 -12.02 -10.36
CA LEU A 129 -10.49 -11.57 -9.99
C LEU A 129 -11.49 -12.74 -9.79
N PRO A 130 -11.57 -13.74 -10.70
CA PRO A 130 -12.42 -14.91 -10.47
C PRO A 130 -12.02 -15.70 -9.23
N TYR A 131 -10.72 -15.86 -8.98
CA TYR A 131 -10.22 -16.52 -7.77
C TYR A 131 -10.64 -15.77 -6.49
N LEU A 132 -10.45 -14.45 -6.45
CA LEU A 132 -10.86 -13.63 -5.30
C LEU A 132 -12.38 -13.68 -5.08
N LYS A 133 -13.19 -13.60 -6.14
CA LYS A 133 -14.65 -13.75 -6.04
C LYS A 133 -15.05 -15.11 -5.48
N LYS A 134 -14.34 -16.18 -5.87
CA LYS A 134 -14.55 -17.53 -5.31
C LYS A 134 -14.21 -17.57 -3.83
N GLU A 135 -13.08 -16.99 -3.41
CA GLU A 135 -12.67 -16.98 -2.00
C GLU A 135 -13.58 -16.10 -1.13
N ILE A 136 -14.09 -14.98 -1.65
CA ILE A 136 -15.12 -14.15 -0.99
C ILE A 136 -16.37 -15.00 -0.71
N ASN A 137 -16.93 -15.63 -1.75
CA ASN A 137 -18.16 -16.42 -1.64
C ASN A 137 -18.01 -17.66 -0.74
N LYS A 138 -16.80 -18.19 -0.63
CA LYS A 138 -16.48 -19.38 0.15
C LYS A 138 -16.22 -19.08 1.63
N SER A 139 -15.48 -18.00 1.90
CA SER A 139 -14.82 -17.80 3.20
C SER A 139 -15.40 -16.63 4.01
N LEU A 140 -16.19 -15.74 3.40
CA LEU A 140 -16.76 -14.58 4.07
C LEU A 140 -18.26 -14.76 4.32
N PRO A 141 -18.81 -14.19 5.41
CA PRO A 141 -20.24 -14.22 5.67
C PRO A 141 -21.03 -13.53 4.54
N LYS A 142 -22.29 -13.92 4.36
CA LYS A 142 -23.18 -13.21 3.42
C LYS A 142 -23.28 -11.74 3.83
N GLY A 143 -22.99 -10.85 2.90
CA GLY A 143 -22.99 -9.41 3.11
C GLY A 143 -22.67 -8.68 1.81
N SER A 144 -22.62 -7.34 1.87
CA SER A 144 -22.36 -6.47 0.72
C SER A 144 -20.87 -6.39 0.37
N PHE A 145 -20.21 -7.54 0.23
CA PHE A 145 -18.85 -7.60 -0.28
C PHE A 145 -18.87 -7.49 -1.80
N ASP A 146 -18.03 -6.62 -2.35
CA ASP A 146 -17.88 -6.48 -3.79
C ASP A 146 -16.40 -6.28 -4.16
N ILE A 147 -16.04 -6.75 -5.36
CA ILE A 147 -14.71 -6.52 -5.91
C ILE A 147 -14.82 -6.18 -7.39
N THR A 148 -14.32 -5.00 -7.73
CA THR A 148 -14.39 -4.44 -9.07
C THR A 148 -13.00 -4.25 -9.66
N LEU A 149 -12.91 -4.44 -10.97
CA LEU A 149 -11.70 -4.20 -11.77
C LEU A 149 -11.92 -2.94 -12.59
N ASN A 150 -10.94 -2.03 -12.58
CA ASN A 150 -11.02 -0.83 -13.40
C ASN A 150 -10.94 -1.17 -14.92
N PRO A 151 -11.40 -0.28 -15.82
CA PRO A 151 -11.39 -0.55 -17.26
C PRO A 151 -9.99 -0.83 -17.86
N ASN A 152 -8.94 -0.25 -17.25
CA ASN A 152 -7.56 -0.46 -17.67
C ASN A 152 -7.03 -1.85 -17.30
N GLY A 153 -7.68 -2.54 -16.37
CA GLY A 153 -7.32 -3.89 -15.95
C GLY A 153 -6.12 -3.95 -15.01
N GLU A 154 -5.76 -2.85 -14.36
CA GLU A 154 -4.57 -2.74 -13.49
C GLU A 154 -4.96 -2.49 -12.01
N GLU A 155 -6.22 -2.15 -11.72
CA GLU A 155 -6.64 -1.77 -10.36
C GLU A 155 -7.86 -2.56 -9.88
N LEU A 156 -7.76 -3.13 -8.68
CA LEU A 156 -8.89 -3.74 -7.97
C LEU A 156 -9.34 -2.85 -6.82
N ARG A 157 -10.66 -2.74 -6.66
CA ARG A 157 -11.30 -2.11 -5.50
C ARG A 157 -12.16 -3.14 -4.78
N PHE A 158 -11.78 -3.44 -3.55
CA PHE A 158 -12.50 -4.38 -2.69
C PHE A 158 -13.32 -3.59 -1.66
N TYR A 159 -14.63 -3.66 -1.82
CA TYR A 159 -15.63 -3.06 -0.93
C TYR A 159 -16.08 -4.08 0.09
N TYR A 160 -16.14 -3.66 1.35
CA TYR A 160 -16.54 -4.49 2.47
C TYR A 160 -17.54 -3.73 3.37
N PRO A 161 -18.48 -4.43 4.01
CA PRO A 161 -19.41 -3.81 4.96
C PRO A 161 -18.65 -3.45 6.24
N SER A 162 -18.23 -2.20 6.36
CA SER A 162 -17.51 -1.72 7.55
C SER A 162 -18.36 -1.90 8.81
N VAL A 163 -17.78 -2.51 9.84
CA VAL A 163 -18.41 -2.72 11.15
C VAL A 163 -18.15 -1.57 12.12
N VAL A 164 -17.24 -0.64 11.80
CA VAL A 164 -16.92 0.53 12.65
C VAL A 164 -17.41 1.86 12.08
N SER A 165 -18.01 1.85 10.88
CA SER A 165 -18.62 3.04 10.28
C SER A 165 -19.99 3.40 10.88
N SER A 166 -20.52 2.56 11.75
CA SER A 166 -21.79 2.79 12.45
C SER A 166 -21.73 2.17 13.84
N ALA A 167 -22.47 2.75 14.78
CA ALA A 167 -22.54 2.23 16.15
C ALA A 167 -23.73 1.28 16.30
N PHE A 168 -23.51 0.09 16.86
CA PHE A 168 -24.56 -0.91 17.11
C PHE A 168 -25.42 -0.53 18.31
N LEU A 169 -26.74 -0.56 18.15
CA LEU A 169 -27.69 -0.23 19.21
C LEU A 169 -27.87 -1.41 20.18
N THR A 170 -27.95 -1.10 21.48
CA THR A 170 -28.10 -2.07 22.56
C THR A 170 -29.30 -1.76 23.45
N THR A 171 -29.86 -2.78 24.10
CA THR A 171 -30.80 -2.62 25.21
C THR A 171 -30.06 -2.10 26.45
N GLN A 172 -30.81 -1.66 27.47
CA GLN A 172 -30.23 -1.28 28.77
C GLN A 172 -29.41 -2.41 29.40
N ASP A 173 -29.77 -3.67 29.14
CA ASP A 173 -29.07 -4.85 29.62
C ASP A 173 -27.88 -5.28 28.73
N GLY A 174 -27.52 -4.48 27.72
CA GLY A 174 -26.37 -4.69 26.85
C GLY A 174 -26.58 -5.68 25.69
N ASN A 175 -27.81 -6.09 25.39
CA ASN A 175 -28.08 -6.97 24.25
C ASN A 175 -28.23 -6.16 22.96
N TYR A 176 -27.60 -6.60 21.86
CA TYR A 176 -27.74 -5.93 20.56
C TYR A 176 -29.17 -6.02 20.02
N LEU A 177 -29.67 -4.91 19.49
CA LEU A 177 -30.98 -4.83 18.86
C LEU A 177 -30.90 -5.27 17.40
N THR A 178 -31.92 -6.02 16.95
CA THR A 178 -32.03 -6.50 15.56
C THR A 178 -33.39 -6.19 14.95
N THR A 179 -33.46 -6.13 13.62
CA THR A 179 -34.71 -6.16 12.85
C THR A 179 -35.38 -7.53 12.95
N GLU A 180 -36.61 -7.64 12.45
CA GLU A 180 -37.33 -8.93 12.35
C GLU A 180 -36.60 -9.94 11.44
N ASN A 181 -35.79 -9.46 10.50
CA ASN A 181 -34.97 -10.29 9.62
C ASN A 181 -33.62 -10.70 10.25
N GLY A 182 -33.33 -10.23 11.46
CA GLY A 182 -32.09 -10.52 12.19
C GLY A 182 -30.92 -9.57 11.90
N ASP A 183 -31.15 -8.49 11.13
CA ASP A 183 -30.11 -7.48 10.86
C ASP A 183 -29.92 -6.59 12.09
N TYR A 184 -28.67 -6.28 12.45
CA TYR A 184 -28.42 -5.40 13.60
C TYR A 184 -28.85 -3.95 13.33
N LEU A 185 -29.49 -3.32 14.32
CA LEU A 185 -29.82 -1.90 14.27
C LEU A 185 -28.57 -1.07 14.59
N VAL A 186 -28.31 -0.06 13.75
CA VAL A 186 -27.14 0.81 13.87
C VAL A 186 -27.53 2.29 13.76
N THR A 187 -26.66 3.17 14.25
CA THR A 187 -26.70 4.62 13.98
C THR A 187 -25.45 5.05 13.23
N GLU A 188 -25.60 5.91 12.22
CA GLU A 188 -24.46 6.41 11.44
C GLU A 188 -23.49 7.19 12.32
N ASN A 189 -22.19 6.89 12.19
CA ASN A 189 -21.14 7.74 12.74
C ASN A 189 -20.88 8.88 11.74
N ASN A 190 -21.20 10.12 12.14
CA ASN A 190 -21.08 11.34 11.31
C ASN A 190 -19.63 11.75 10.95
N ASN A 191 -18.64 10.88 11.15
CA ASN A 191 -17.25 11.18 10.76
C ASN A 191 -17.09 10.96 9.26
N LYS A 192 -17.30 12.04 8.48
CA LYS A 192 -16.92 12.11 7.06
C LYS A 192 -15.44 11.73 6.91
N ASN A 193 -15.19 10.55 6.38
CA ASN A 193 -13.85 9.96 6.32
C ASN A 193 -13.02 10.50 5.15
N TYR A 194 -11.76 10.82 5.43
CA TYR A 194 -10.72 11.11 4.44
C TYR A 194 -10.12 9.82 3.83
N LEU A 195 -10.44 8.65 4.40
CA LEU A 195 -10.01 7.33 3.95
C LEU A 195 -10.99 6.75 2.93
N LYS A 196 -10.48 6.00 1.95
CA LYS A 196 -11.32 5.28 0.99
C LYS A 196 -12.16 4.22 1.70
N ASP A 197 -13.42 4.08 1.28
CA ASP A 197 -14.40 3.07 1.71
C ASP A 197 -14.10 1.65 1.20
N HIS A 198 -12.97 1.46 0.52
CA HIS A 198 -12.50 0.21 -0.06
C HIS A 198 -11.00 0.03 0.18
N VAL A 199 -10.54 -1.22 0.08
CA VAL A 199 -9.12 -1.52 -0.14
C VAL A 199 -8.82 -1.37 -1.62
N PHE A 200 -7.76 -0.63 -1.94
CA PHE A 200 -7.29 -0.41 -3.30
C PHE A 200 -6.03 -1.25 -3.53
N ILE A 201 -6.03 -2.04 -4.61
CA ILE A 201 -4.87 -2.83 -5.04
C ILE A 201 -4.49 -2.38 -6.45
N GLU A 202 -3.24 -1.98 -6.65
CA GLU A 202 -2.68 -1.61 -7.94
C GLU A 202 -1.67 -2.66 -8.38
N PHE A 203 -1.84 -3.19 -9.59
CA PHE A 203 -0.94 -4.14 -10.22
C PHE A 203 -0.08 -3.46 -11.29
N GLY A 204 1.19 -3.85 -11.37
CA GLY A 204 2.09 -3.43 -12.45
C GLY A 204 2.86 -4.60 -13.05
N ALA A 205 3.03 -4.62 -14.38
CA ALA A 205 3.72 -5.69 -15.11
C ALA A 205 4.98 -5.22 -15.86
N ARG A 206 5.57 -4.10 -15.42
CA ARG A 206 6.75 -3.49 -16.06
C ARG A 206 7.99 -3.52 -15.18
N ASN A 207 7.86 -3.94 -13.92
CA ASN A 207 8.98 -4.02 -13.00
C ASN A 207 9.51 -5.45 -12.96
N SER A 208 10.83 -5.59 -12.77
CA SER A 208 11.34 -6.81 -12.15
C SER A 208 10.93 -6.81 -10.67
N THR A 209 10.73 -8.01 -10.13
CA THR A 209 10.42 -8.22 -8.73
C THR A 209 11.64 -8.46 -7.85
N GLU A 210 12.85 -8.51 -8.43
CA GLU A 210 14.08 -8.73 -7.69
C GLU A 210 14.84 -7.41 -7.36
N PRO A 211 15.57 -7.35 -6.23
CA PRO A 211 15.63 -8.37 -5.17
C PRO A 211 14.36 -8.36 -4.30
N CYS A 212 13.82 -9.54 -3.99
CA CYS A 212 12.72 -9.70 -3.03
C CYS A 212 12.94 -10.82 -2.01
N GLU A 213 12.23 -10.72 -0.89
CA GLU A 213 12.27 -11.72 0.18
C GLU A 213 10.86 -12.07 0.67
N LYS A 214 10.67 -13.30 1.15
CA LYS A 214 9.39 -13.74 1.74
C LYS A 214 9.27 -13.24 3.17
N HIS A 215 8.21 -12.50 3.45
CA HIS A 215 7.91 -12.01 4.80
C HIS A 215 6.51 -12.45 5.25
N PRO A 216 6.36 -12.98 6.47
CA PRO A 216 5.06 -13.07 7.10
C PRO A 216 4.60 -11.68 7.53
N LEU A 217 3.32 -11.36 7.31
CA LEU A 217 2.69 -10.17 7.90
C LEU A 217 1.65 -10.58 8.94
N LYS A 218 1.48 -9.71 9.92
CA LYS A 218 0.43 -9.79 10.93
C LYS A 218 -0.52 -8.63 10.77
N THR A 219 -1.79 -8.83 11.10
CA THR A 219 -2.70 -7.71 11.31
C THR A 219 -2.30 -6.93 12.56
N TYR A 220 -2.53 -5.61 12.60
CA TYR A 220 -2.22 -4.80 13.79
C TYR A 220 -2.92 -5.31 15.05
N ILE A 221 -4.14 -5.82 14.88
CA ILE A 221 -4.91 -6.41 15.98
C ILE A 221 -4.17 -7.58 16.64
N SER A 222 -3.32 -8.30 15.88
CA SER A 222 -2.52 -9.42 16.40
C SER A 222 -1.52 -9.02 17.48
N ASP A 223 -1.12 -7.74 17.53
CA ASP A 223 -0.13 -7.26 18.51
C ASP A 223 -0.74 -7.02 19.90
N VAL A 224 -2.07 -6.96 19.99
CA VAL A 224 -2.78 -6.56 21.22
C VAL A 224 -3.86 -7.54 21.68
N ILE A 225 -4.32 -8.45 20.81
CA ILE A 225 -5.28 -9.47 21.23
C ILE A 225 -4.61 -10.57 22.06
N ASN A 226 -5.24 -10.91 23.18
CA ASN A 226 -4.81 -12.00 24.07
C ASN A 226 -5.67 -13.26 23.93
N VAL A 227 -6.45 -13.35 22.85
CA VAL A 227 -7.35 -14.48 22.58
C VAL A 227 -6.84 -15.26 21.37
N GLU A 228 -6.96 -16.58 21.42
CA GLU A 228 -6.63 -17.43 20.28
C GLU A 228 -7.74 -17.30 19.23
N LEU A 229 -7.57 -16.34 18.32
CA LEU A 229 -8.51 -16.03 17.25
C LEU A 229 -7.76 -16.07 15.92
N GLY A 230 -8.24 -16.89 14.98
CA GLY A 230 -7.71 -16.94 13.63
C GLY A 230 -7.83 -15.58 12.94
N LEU A 231 -6.69 -15.00 12.57
CA LEU A 231 -6.57 -13.76 11.82
C LEU A 231 -5.82 -14.03 10.51
N PRO A 232 -6.04 -13.21 9.46
CA PRO A 232 -5.21 -13.28 8.27
C PRO A 232 -3.74 -13.10 8.59
N MET A 233 -2.90 -14.00 8.07
CA MET A 233 -1.45 -13.99 8.30
C MET A 233 -0.73 -14.31 6.97
N PRO A 234 -0.74 -13.38 6.01
CA PRO A 234 -0.16 -13.62 4.71
C PRO A 234 1.35 -13.82 4.79
N VAL A 235 1.87 -14.64 3.88
CA VAL A 235 3.31 -14.69 3.57
C VAL A 235 3.48 -14.16 2.16
N VAL A 236 4.10 -13.00 2.02
CA VAL A 236 4.23 -12.32 0.72
C VAL A 236 5.70 -12.16 0.36
N ASN A 237 6.02 -12.31 -0.93
CA ASN A 237 7.28 -11.81 -1.45
C ASN A 237 7.22 -10.28 -1.40
N THR A 238 8.21 -9.62 -0.81
CA THR A 238 8.27 -8.18 -0.66
C THR A 238 9.51 -7.65 -1.33
N LEU A 239 9.36 -6.62 -2.16
CA LEU A 239 10.47 -5.96 -2.84
C LEU A 239 11.41 -5.33 -1.80
N SER A 240 12.72 -5.46 -2.02
CA SER A 240 13.75 -4.92 -1.13
C SER A 240 13.50 -3.44 -0.80
N PRO A 241 13.68 -3.03 0.48
CA PRO A 241 13.54 -1.64 0.86
C PRO A 241 14.68 -0.77 0.28
N ILE A 242 15.85 -1.36 -0.01
CA ILE A 242 16.96 -0.67 -0.72
C ILE A 242 16.57 -0.38 -2.17
N ARG A 243 16.01 -1.38 -2.86
CA ARG A 243 15.44 -1.19 -4.20
C ARG A 243 14.36 -0.10 -4.19
N THR A 244 13.44 -0.16 -3.22
CA THR A 244 12.37 0.83 -3.05
C THR A 244 12.93 2.24 -2.76
N PHE A 245 14.02 2.34 -1.98
CA PHE A 245 14.71 3.61 -1.73
C PHE A 245 15.19 4.25 -3.03
N PHE A 246 15.92 3.50 -3.87
CA PHE A 246 16.39 3.99 -5.16
C PHE A 246 15.26 4.28 -6.16
N GLU A 247 14.18 3.49 -6.17
CA GLU A 247 12.97 3.80 -6.95
C GLU A 247 12.34 5.14 -6.55
N LYS A 248 12.37 5.47 -5.25
CA LYS A 248 11.88 6.77 -4.76
C LYS A 248 12.85 7.91 -5.07
N LEU A 249 14.17 7.70 -4.98
CA LEU A 249 15.16 8.72 -5.37
C LEU A 249 15.01 9.10 -6.85
N THR A 250 14.91 8.11 -7.73
CA THR A 250 14.73 8.34 -9.18
C THR A 250 13.37 8.99 -9.50
N LEU A 251 12.32 8.64 -8.76
CA LEU A 251 11.02 9.32 -8.86
C LEU A 251 11.15 10.80 -8.46
N ILE A 252 11.70 11.09 -7.28
CA ILE A 252 11.89 12.46 -6.80
C ILE A 252 12.77 13.26 -7.78
N HIS A 253 13.81 12.64 -8.32
CA HIS A 253 14.65 13.26 -9.33
C HIS A 253 13.83 13.74 -10.53
N VAL A 254 12.99 12.88 -11.12
CA VAL A 254 12.11 13.28 -12.22
C VAL A 254 11.21 14.46 -11.84
N GLU A 255 10.64 14.41 -10.63
CA GLU A 255 9.74 15.46 -10.13
C GLU A 255 10.43 16.81 -9.99
N CYS A 256 11.73 16.84 -9.68
CA CYS A 256 12.50 18.06 -9.59
C CYS A 256 12.64 18.80 -10.93
N PHE A 257 12.43 18.12 -12.06
CA PHE A 257 12.49 18.70 -13.41
C PHE A 257 11.13 18.96 -14.05
N LYS A 258 10.03 18.51 -13.44
CA LYS A 258 8.69 18.80 -13.98
C LYS A 258 8.39 20.29 -13.95
N ASP A 259 7.65 20.76 -14.95
CA ASP A 259 7.03 22.07 -14.90
C ASP A 259 5.88 22.04 -13.87
N ASN A 260 6.14 22.63 -12.71
CA ASN A 260 5.24 22.60 -11.55
C ASN A 260 4.29 23.81 -11.49
N THR A 261 3.95 24.36 -12.66
CA THR A 261 2.84 25.33 -12.80
C THR A 261 1.48 24.72 -12.47
N LYS A 262 1.37 23.38 -12.47
CA LYS A 262 0.17 22.65 -12.06
C LYS A 262 0.20 22.31 -10.56
N PRO A 263 -0.96 22.23 -9.90
CA PRO A 263 -1.04 21.77 -8.52
C PRO A 263 -0.48 20.35 -8.39
N THR A 264 0.23 20.12 -7.30
CA THR A 264 0.75 18.81 -6.91
C THR A 264 -0.42 17.85 -6.65
N PRO A 265 -0.33 16.56 -7.05
CA PRO A 265 -1.31 15.57 -6.64
C PRO A 265 -1.43 15.52 -5.11
N ASP A 266 -2.61 15.17 -4.60
CA ASP A 266 -2.81 15.03 -3.16
C ASP A 266 -1.88 13.95 -2.58
N ARG A 267 -1.34 14.23 -1.39
CA ARG A 267 -0.48 13.35 -0.58
C ARG A 267 0.86 13.01 -1.23
N TYR A 268 1.31 13.79 -2.21
CA TYR A 268 2.53 13.49 -2.96
C TYR A 268 3.83 13.77 -2.17
N SER A 269 3.79 14.69 -1.20
CA SER A 269 4.91 14.98 -0.28
C SER A 269 5.37 13.75 0.51
N ARG A 270 4.53 12.70 0.60
CA ARG A 270 4.86 11.39 1.17
C ARG A 270 6.13 10.78 0.59
N HIS A 271 6.45 11.04 -0.68
CA HIS A 271 7.66 10.51 -1.32
C HIS A 271 8.94 11.07 -0.68
N TRP A 272 8.97 12.37 -0.38
CA TRP A 272 10.09 13.02 0.34
C TRP A 272 10.19 12.53 1.78
N TYR A 273 9.05 12.39 2.47
CA TYR A 273 9.00 11.81 3.81
C TYR A 273 9.56 10.38 3.84
N ASP A 274 9.13 9.51 2.92
CA ASP A 274 9.59 8.12 2.88
C ASP A 274 11.10 8.03 2.66
N VAL A 275 11.65 8.81 1.72
CA VAL A 275 13.10 8.85 1.47
C VAL A 275 13.85 9.34 2.71
N TYR A 276 13.34 10.36 3.40
CA TYR A 276 13.93 10.83 4.64
C TYR A 276 13.97 9.73 5.69
N MET A 277 12.86 9.02 5.90
CA MET A 277 12.79 7.94 6.88
C MET A 277 13.73 6.78 6.53
N LEU A 278 13.74 6.34 5.27
CA LEU A 278 14.63 5.28 4.80
C LEU A 278 16.12 5.67 4.95
N ASN A 279 16.47 6.90 4.61
CA ASN A 279 17.82 7.42 4.74
C ASN A 279 18.30 7.44 6.21
N ASN A 280 17.39 7.68 7.16
CA ASN A 280 17.69 7.67 8.59
C ASN A 280 17.55 6.27 9.23
N SER A 281 17.52 5.21 8.43
CA SER A 281 17.46 3.82 8.85
C SER A 281 18.67 3.03 8.34
N TRP A 282 18.73 1.72 8.65
CA TRP A 282 19.74 0.83 8.10
C TRP A 282 19.75 0.82 6.56
N VAL A 283 18.59 1.05 5.92
CA VAL A 283 18.45 1.07 4.46
C VAL A 283 19.33 2.14 3.82
N GLY A 284 19.38 3.35 4.39
CA GLY A 284 20.22 4.43 3.87
C GLY A 284 21.71 4.06 3.90
N ILE A 285 22.16 3.38 4.96
CA ILE A 285 23.55 2.96 5.13
C ILE A 285 23.91 1.89 4.09
N GLU A 286 23.08 0.86 3.95
CA GLU A 286 23.32 -0.24 3.01
C GLU A 286 23.19 0.22 1.55
N ALA A 287 22.19 1.06 1.24
CA ALA A 287 22.01 1.62 -0.10
C ALA A 287 23.24 2.39 -0.57
N LEU A 288 23.81 3.25 0.29
CA LEU A 288 25.02 4.03 -0.03
C LEU A 288 26.31 3.21 -0.15
N SER A 289 26.22 1.91 0.11
CA SER A 289 27.29 0.94 -0.07
C SER A 289 27.06 0.02 -1.28
N ASN A 290 25.91 0.12 -1.96
CA ASN A 290 25.51 -0.77 -3.06
C ASN A 290 24.79 0.01 -4.17
N PHE A 291 25.57 0.67 -5.04
CA PHE A 291 25.03 1.41 -6.18
C PHE A 291 24.64 0.53 -7.38
N GLU A 292 25.01 -0.76 -7.39
CA GLU A 292 24.56 -1.71 -8.43
C GLU A 292 23.02 -1.81 -8.48
N ILE A 293 22.37 -1.76 -7.32
CA ILE A 293 20.89 -1.71 -7.25
C ILE A 293 20.34 -0.42 -7.88
N LEU A 294 21.05 0.71 -7.72
CA LEU A 294 20.64 1.97 -8.36
C LEU A 294 20.81 1.89 -9.88
N GLU A 295 21.90 1.31 -10.37
CA GLU A 295 22.14 1.08 -11.80
C GLU A 295 21.00 0.28 -12.43
N ASN A 296 20.62 -0.84 -11.80
CA ASN A 296 19.49 -1.65 -12.27
C ASN A 296 18.15 -0.89 -12.21
N VAL A 297 17.91 -0.08 -11.17
CA VAL A 297 16.73 0.80 -11.12
C VAL A 297 16.72 1.77 -12.30
N VAL A 298 17.83 2.44 -12.56
CA VAL A 298 17.97 3.42 -13.64
C VAL A 298 17.73 2.77 -15.00
N GLU A 299 18.30 1.60 -15.25
CA GLU A 299 18.08 0.82 -16.47
C GLU A 299 16.59 0.54 -16.71
N HIS A 300 15.90 0.00 -15.70
CA HIS A 300 14.45 -0.26 -15.78
C HIS A 300 13.63 1.02 -15.98
N LYS A 301 14.00 2.12 -15.31
CA LYS A 301 13.31 3.42 -15.46
C LYS A 301 13.47 3.97 -16.87
N LYS A 302 14.66 3.86 -17.46
CA LYS A 302 14.92 4.24 -18.85
C LYS A 302 14.09 3.41 -19.83
N ALA A 303 13.94 2.12 -19.57
CA ALA A 303 13.18 1.23 -20.44
C ALA A 303 11.66 1.44 -20.40
N PHE A 304 11.08 1.63 -19.20
CA PHE A 304 9.61 1.58 -19.02
C PHE A 304 8.95 2.87 -18.53
N PHE A 305 9.74 3.84 -18.06
CA PHE A 305 9.26 5.06 -17.40
C PHE A 305 10.00 6.31 -17.91
N HIS A 306 10.32 6.34 -19.20
CA HIS A 306 11.05 7.43 -19.83
C HIS A 306 10.27 8.76 -19.79
N TYR A 307 10.98 9.84 -19.45
CA TYR A 307 10.50 11.21 -19.56
C TYR A 307 11.44 12.00 -20.46
N SER A 308 10.91 12.69 -21.48
CA SER A 308 11.74 13.40 -22.46
C SER A 308 12.52 14.59 -21.89
N PHE A 309 12.14 15.07 -20.71
CA PHE A 309 12.74 16.23 -20.04
C PHE A 309 13.70 15.87 -18.90
N VAL A 310 13.95 14.57 -18.67
CA VAL A 310 14.85 14.07 -17.62
C VAL A 310 15.76 13.00 -18.17
N ASP A 311 17.04 13.08 -17.82
CA ASP A 311 18.00 12.01 -18.07
C ASP A 311 18.21 11.20 -16.79
N TYR A 312 17.82 9.92 -16.78
CA TYR A 312 18.04 9.08 -15.62
C TYR A 312 19.54 8.79 -15.38
N ASP A 313 20.41 8.96 -16.38
CA ASP A 313 21.86 8.80 -16.20
C ASP A 313 22.45 9.90 -15.28
N ASP A 314 21.71 10.99 -15.04
CA ASP A 314 22.06 11.98 -14.01
C ASP A 314 22.08 11.37 -12.61
N CYS A 315 21.25 10.35 -12.35
CA CYS A 315 21.22 9.63 -11.08
C CYS A 315 22.49 8.80 -10.83
N LEU A 316 23.24 8.47 -11.89
CA LEU A 316 24.47 7.67 -11.83
C LEU A 316 25.75 8.51 -11.97
N SER A 317 25.64 9.76 -12.45
CA SER A 317 26.79 10.60 -12.81
C SER A 317 26.98 11.80 -11.88
N GLY A 318 26.49 11.67 -10.64
CA GLY A 318 26.61 12.70 -9.60
C GLY A 318 25.85 14.00 -9.90
N ARG A 319 24.72 13.87 -10.60
CA ARG A 319 23.76 14.96 -10.90
C ARG A 319 22.35 14.66 -10.39
N LEU A 320 22.21 13.72 -9.44
CA LEU A 320 20.95 13.44 -8.76
C LEU A 320 20.42 14.74 -8.13
N ARG A 321 19.09 14.90 -8.16
CA ARG A 321 18.38 16.05 -7.58
C ARG A 321 17.25 15.52 -6.71
N LEU A 322 17.18 15.98 -5.47
CA LEU A 322 16.16 15.65 -4.49
C LEU A 322 15.40 16.88 -3.98
N ILE A 323 15.94 18.07 -4.22
CA ILE A 323 15.30 19.33 -3.85
C ILE A 323 14.76 20.03 -5.12
N PRO A 324 13.43 20.19 -5.24
CA PRO A 324 12.84 20.90 -6.37
C PRO A 324 12.97 22.44 -6.21
N ASN A 325 12.51 23.19 -7.21
CA ASN A 325 12.46 24.64 -7.12
C ASN A 325 11.54 25.15 -5.97
N GLU A 326 11.74 26.39 -5.55
CA GLU A 326 11.05 26.98 -4.38
C GLU A 326 9.52 26.95 -4.48
N ASN A 327 8.96 27.14 -5.68
CA ASN A 327 7.51 27.12 -5.88
C ASN A 327 6.93 25.73 -5.63
N TYR A 328 7.59 24.69 -6.16
CA TYR A 328 7.15 23.31 -5.90
C TYR A 328 7.37 22.94 -4.43
N LEU A 329 8.47 23.37 -3.82
CA LEU A 329 8.75 23.12 -2.41
C LEU A 329 7.64 23.66 -1.50
N LYS A 330 7.13 24.88 -1.77
CA LYS A 330 5.98 25.46 -1.06
C LYS A 330 4.69 24.65 -1.23
N ASN A 331 4.47 24.07 -2.41
CA ASN A 331 3.31 23.22 -2.65
C ASN A 331 3.42 21.88 -1.90
N LEU A 332 4.61 21.27 -1.89
CA LEU A 332 4.89 20.07 -1.10
C LEU A 332 4.72 20.30 0.39
N GLU A 333 5.14 21.46 0.91
CA GLU A 333 4.95 21.81 2.33
C GLU A 333 3.46 21.92 2.68
N LYS A 334 2.66 22.58 1.83
CA LYS A 334 1.20 22.67 2.01
C LYS A 334 0.54 21.29 2.01
N ASP A 335 0.92 20.43 1.07
CA ASP A 335 0.44 19.04 1.01
C ASP A 335 0.83 18.25 2.27
N TYR A 336 2.08 18.41 2.73
CA TYR A 336 2.56 17.75 3.93
C TYR A 336 1.78 18.15 5.19
N ILE A 337 1.49 19.44 5.36
CA ILE A 337 0.66 19.95 6.46
C ILE A 337 -0.76 19.38 6.38
N GLN A 338 -1.34 19.27 5.19
CA GLN A 338 -2.65 18.64 5.02
C GLN A 338 -2.63 17.17 5.44
N MET A 339 -1.58 16.43 5.09
CA MET A 339 -1.42 15.04 5.54
C MET A 339 -1.33 14.92 7.07
N ILE A 340 -0.61 15.82 7.74
CA ILE A 340 -0.54 15.87 9.21
C ILE A 340 -1.92 16.13 9.80
N ASN A 341 -2.62 17.17 9.31
CA ASN A 341 -3.94 17.55 9.81
C ASN A 341 -5.00 16.46 9.56
N ALA A 342 -4.80 15.65 8.52
CA ALA A 342 -5.64 14.49 8.23
C ALA A 342 -5.32 13.25 9.10
N GLY A 343 -4.37 13.34 10.02
CA GLY A 343 -4.00 12.22 10.91
C GLY A 343 -3.31 11.07 10.19
N MET A 344 -2.62 11.33 9.07
CA MET A 344 -1.97 10.28 8.27
C MET A 344 -0.70 9.70 8.90
N PHE A 345 -0.20 10.29 9.98
CA PHE A 345 1.04 9.87 10.65
C PHE A 345 0.75 9.23 12.00
N ASN A 346 1.51 8.20 12.33
CA ASN A 346 1.49 7.63 13.67
C ASN A 346 2.51 8.37 14.55
N GLY A 347 2.03 9.08 15.57
CA GLY A 347 2.85 9.95 16.41
C GLY A 347 3.23 11.27 15.72
N THR A 348 4.25 11.94 16.25
CA THR A 348 4.73 13.23 15.74
C THR A 348 5.71 13.02 14.58
N PRO A 349 5.39 13.42 13.35
CA PRO A 349 6.30 13.27 12.23
C PRO A 349 7.39 14.39 12.24
N PRO A 350 8.53 14.20 11.55
CA PRO A 350 9.58 15.21 11.42
C PRO A 350 9.05 16.48 10.74
N SER A 351 9.67 17.63 10.99
CA SER A 351 9.24 18.85 10.30
C SER A 351 9.59 18.77 8.81
N PHE A 352 8.82 19.47 7.96
CA PHE A 352 9.12 19.54 6.53
C PHE A 352 10.53 20.13 6.25
N LYS A 353 10.97 21.04 7.12
CA LYS A 353 12.33 21.59 7.10
C LYS A 353 13.39 20.51 7.39
N ASP A 354 13.14 19.60 8.34
CA ASP A 354 14.07 18.50 8.63
C ASP A 354 14.14 17.51 7.47
N ILE A 355 13.00 17.18 6.87
CA ILE A 355 12.91 16.33 5.68
C ILE A 355 13.76 16.92 4.54
N THR A 356 13.54 18.19 4.19
CA THR A 356 14.24 18.85 3.08
C THR A 356 15.73 19.03 3.37
N ASN A 357 16.12 19.37 4.60
CA ASN A 357 17.53 19.42 5.00
C ASN A 357 18.21 18.05 4.93
N GLY A 358 17.52 16.98 5.33
CA GLY A 358 18.01 15.62 5.25
C GLY A 358 18.23 15.18 3.80
N LEU A 359 17.27 15.46 2.92
CA LEU A 359 17.38 15.13 1.49
C LEU A 359 18.46 15.95 0.78
N SER A 360 18.66 17.22 1.16
CA SER A 360 19.76 18.03 0.61
C SER A 360 21.13 17.46 0.98
N LYS A 361 21.31 16.98 2.21
CA LYS A 361 22.53 16.28 2.64
C LYS A 361 22.72 14.95 1.90
N LEU A 362 21.64 14.19 1.74
CA LEU A 362 21.65 12.93 0.99
C LEU A 362 22.04 13.13 -0.47
N GLU A 363 21.44 14.10 -1.14
CA GLU A 363 21.76 14.47 -2.53
C GLU A 363 23.26 14.75 -2.69
N LYS A 364 23.82 15.58 -1.79
CA LYS A 364 25.26 15.90 -1.79
C LYS A 364 26.11 14.63 -1.60
N ASN A 365 25.80 13.80 -0.61
CA ASN A 365 26.56 12.58 -0.30
C ASN A 365 26.56 11.59 -1.47
N ILE A 366 25.40 11.31 -2.06
CA ILE A 366 25.29 10.42 -3.23
C ILE A 366 26.10 11.01 -4.40
N ASN A 367 25.94 12.29 -4.68
CA ASN A 367 26.62 12.93 -5.80
C ASN A 367 28.14 12.99 -5.64
N GLU A 368 28.65 13.09 -4.41
CA GLU A 368 30.09 13.02 -4.12
C GLU A 368 30.61 11.60 -4.32
N LYS A 369 29.90 10.58 -3.81
CA LYS A 369 30.27 9.16 -3.95
C LYS A 369 30.28 8.65 -5.39
N LEU A 370 29.40 9.17 -6.25
CA LEU A 370 29.34 8.78 -7.66
C LEU A 370 30.38 9.50 -8.54
N LYS A 371 31.03 10.54 -8.02
CA LYS A 371 32.11 11.27 -8.72
C LYS A 371 33.52 10.78 -8.35
N SER A 372 33.65 10.15 -7.18
CA SER A 372 34.88 9.50 -6.69
C SER A 372 35.04 8.12 -7.31
#